data_AF-A0AAU5J5Y5-F1
#
_entry.id   AF-A0AAU5J5Y5-F1
#
_cell.length_a   1.000
_cell.length_b   1.000
_cell.length_c   1.000
_cell.angle_alpha   90.00
_cell.angle_beta   90.00
_cell.angle_gamma   90.00
#
_symmetry.space_group_name_H-M   'P 1'
#
loop_
_entity.id
_entity.type
_entity.pdbx_description
1 polymer ?
#
loop_
_entity_poly.entity_id
_entity_poly.type
_entity_poly.pdbx_seq_one_letter_code
_entity_poly.pdbx_strand_id
1 'polypeptide(L)'
;MTPDAFLSLLHRHWPITLAALDDGRRARFGDALNDLAAAGNGKAVERALRTLRMQLRALPPTHPVARELSGTVRYAGAPRTVIVDRVMLGALLDVFADPPPGPGELRRAAHERLWETPALGPADLGRDAVRDPAATGLIRLSHPGLADRYPRFQFAPGTARPLSVVCRVNHTLMAGKDPWGAADWWLGRNRWLAGIPAELLGAVPDEDLAQAALELVGGP
;
A
#
# COMPACT_ATOMS: atom_id res chain seq x y z
N MET A 1 -28.58 -23.19 -0.65
CA MET A 1 -27.68 -22.30 0.10
C MET A 1 -27.54 -20.98 -0.65
N THR A 2 -27.73 -19.85 0.03
CA THR A 2 -27.57 -18.50 -0.55
C THR A 2 -26.08 -18.14 -0.72
N PRO A 3 -25.75 -17.12 -1.52
CA PRO A 3 -24.38 -16.64 -1.67
C PRO A 3 -23.75 -16.18 -0.35
N ASP A 4 -24.46 -15.43 0.47
CA ASP A 4 -23.95 -15.01 1.78
C ASP A 4 -23.71 -16.20 2.72
N ALA A 5 -24.66 -17.16 2.79
CA ALA A 5 -24.47 -18.36 3.59
C ALA A 5 -23.26 -19.19 3.12
N PHE A 6 -22.98 -19.20 1.81
CA PHE A 6 -21.80 -19.84 1.25
C PHE A 6 -20.51 -19.11 1.65
N LEU A 7 -20.48 -17.78 1.57
CA LEU A 7 -19.32 -16.98 1.97
C LEU A 7 -19.07 -17.06 3.49
N SER A 8 -20.12 -17.05 4.31
CA SER A 8 -19.99 -17.24 5.77
C SER A 8 -19.45 -18.62 6.13
N LEU A 9 -19.89 -19.66 5.41
CA LEU A 9 -19.36 -21.02 5.57
C LEU A 9 -17.86 -21.08 5.23
N LEU A 10 -17.46 -20.45 4.13
CA LEU A 10 -16.07 -20.38 3.71
C LEU A 10 -15.21 -19.60 4.71
N HIS A 11 -15.67 -18.42 5.13
CA HIS A 11 -14.99 -17.59 6.13
C HIS A 11 -14.77 -18.36 7.45
N ARG A 12 -15.78 -19.10 7.93
CA ARG A 12 -15.69 -19.90 9.16
C ARG A 12 -14.64 -21.01 9.09
N HIS A 13 -14.50 -21.69 7.95
CA HIS A 13 -13.63 -22.85 7.78
C HIS A 13 -12.43 -22.56 6.88
N TRP A 14 -12.07 -21.30 6.76
CA TRP A 14 -11.12 -20.83 5.76
C TRP A 14 -9.72 -21.45 5.85
N PRO A 15 -9.06 -21.47 7.02
CA PRO A 15 -7.68 -21.95 7.11
C PRO A 15 -7.55 -23.43 6.72
N ILE A 16 -8.49 -24.26 7.15
CA ILE A 16 -8.53 -25.68 6.82
C ILE A 16 -8.94 -25.94 5.37
N THR A 17 -9.75 -25.06 4.78
CA THR A 17 -10.16 -25.15 3.37
C THR A 17 -8.96 -24.88 2.46
N LEU A 18 -8.19 -23.82 2.72
CA LEU A 18 -7.02 -23.48 1.92
C LEU A 18 -5.91 -24.52 2.03
N ALA A 19 -5.68 -25.07 3.22
CA ALA A 19 -4.68 -26.12 3.43
C ALA A 19 -5.01 -27.43 2.67
N ALA A 20 -6.27 -27.65 2.31
CA ALA A 20 -6.73 -28.83 1.57
C ALA A 20 -6.74 -28.64 0.05
N LEU A 21 -6.48 -27.44 -0.47
CA LEU A 21 -6.40 -27.17 -1.91
C LEU A 21 -4.95 -27.21 -2.39
N ASP A 22 -4.72 -27.81 -3.56
CA ASP A 22 -3.43 -27.68 -4.27
C ASP A 22 -3.22 -26.25 -4.78
N ASP A 23 -1.96 -25.88 -5.06
CA ASP A 23 -1.58 -24.52 -5.47
C ASP A 23 -2.35 -24.02 -6.71
N GLY A 24 -2.60 -24.92 -7.67
CA GLY A 24 -3.32 -24.57 -8.90
C GLY A 24 -4.82 -24.33 -8.66
N ARG A 25 -5.44 -25.06 -7.74
CA ARG A 25 -6.84 -24.83 -7.31
C ARG A 25 -6.94 -23.61 -6.42
N ARG A 26 -5.94 -23.38 -5.57
CA ARG A 26 -5.84 -22.21 -4.71
C ARG A 26 -5.81 -20.94 -5.56
N ALA A 27 -4.92 -20.86 -6.55
CA ALA A 27 -4.87 -19.72 -7.49
C ALA A 27 -6.23 -19.48 -8.19
N ARG A 28 -6.82 -20.53 -8.78
CA ARG A 28 -8.14 -20.46 -9.44
C ARG A 28 -9.28 -20.10 -8.48
N PHE A 29 -9.14 -20.39 -7.19
CA PHE A 29 -10.10 -20.01 -6.16
C PHE A 29 -10.00 -18.50 -5.87
N GLY A 30 -8.78 -17.97 -5.76
CA GLY A 30 -8.52 -16.54 -5.64
C GLY A 30 -9.07 -15.74 -6.83
N ASP A 31 -8.79 -16.19 -8.06
CA ASP A 31 -9.34 -15.57 -9.28
C ASP A 31 -10.87 -15.51 -9.26
N ALA A 32 -11.52 -16.59 -8.83
CA ALA A 32 -12.97 -16.65 -8.76
C ALA A 32 -13.58 -15.74 -7.67
N LEU A 33 -12.84 -15.40 -6.61
CA LEU A 33 -13.26 -14.38 -5.64
C LEU A 33 -13.12 -12.97 -6.23
N ASN A 34 -12.05 -12.71 -6.98
CA ASN A 34 -11.87 -11.44 -7.69
C ASN A 34 -12.99 -11.22 -8.72
N ASP A 35 -13.33 -12.26 -9.49
CA ASP A 35 -14.48 -12.25 -10.41
C ASP A 35 -15.81 -11.97 -9.70
N LEU A 36 -15.99 -12.52 -8.50
CA LEU A 36 -17.19 -12.27 -7.68
C LEU A 36 -17.25 -10.82 -7.21
N ALA A 37 -16.12 -10.21 -6.84
CA ALA A 37 -16.04 -8.81 -6.40
C ALA A 37 -16.32 -7.82 -7.55
N ALA A 38 -15.80 -8.13 -8.74
CA ALA A 38 -15.99 -7.35 -9.96
C ALA A 38 -17.37 -7.55 -10.63
N ALA A 39 -18.17 -8.52 -10.18
CA ALA A 39 -19.44 -8.84 -10.79
C ALA A 39 -20.46 -7.69 -10.69
N GLY A 40 -20.83 -7.11 -11.83
CA GLY A 40 -21.84 -6.05 -11.94
C GLY A 40 -23.28 -6.54 -12.17
N ASN A 41 -23.49 -7.85 -12.32
CA ASN A 41 -24.82 -8.42 -12.57
C ASN A 41 -24.96 -9.86 -12.03
N GLY A 42 -26.20 -10.33 -11.89
CA GLY A 42 -26.50 -11.65 -11.32
C GLY A 42 -25.89 -12.83 -12.08
N LYS A 43 -25.79 -12.76 -13.43
CA LYS A 43 -25.17 -13.84 -14.23
C LYS A 43 -23.67 -13.96 -13.95
N ALA A 44 -22.97 -12.84 -13.78
CA ALA A 44 -21.57 -12.82 -13.41
C ALA A 44 -21.34 -13.39 -12.00
N VAL A 45 -22.21 -13.02 -11.04
CA VAL A 45 -22.17 -13.57 -9.68
C VAL A 45 -22.38 -15.10 -9.69
N GLU A 46 -23.40 -15.60 -10.42
CA GLU A 46 -23.64 -17.04 -10.52
C GLU A 46 -22.48 -17.80 -11.15
N ARG A 47 -21.81 -17.21 -12.14
CA ARG A 47 -20.62 -17.79 -12.77
C ARG A 47 -19.47 -17.90 -11.78
N ALA A 48 -19.14 -16.81 -11.09
CA ALA A 48 -18.06 -16.79 -10.10
C ALA A 48 -18.32 -17.79 -8.96
N LEU A 49 -19.55 -17.82 -8.43
CA LEU A 49 -19.98 -18.78 -7.42
C LEU A 49 -19.94 -20.24 -7.89
N ARG A 50 -20.14 -20.50 -9.20
CA ARG A 50 -19.99 -21.84 -9.77
C ARG A 50 -18.52 -22.23 -9.81
N THR A 51 -17.63 -21.32 -10.23
CA THR A 51 -16.18 -21.55 -10.24
C THR A 51 -15.64 -21.83 -8.84
N LEU A 52 -16.05 -21.06 -7.83
CA LEU A 52 -15.68 -21.31 -6.43
C LEU A 52 -16.08 -22.73 -5.98
N ARG A 53 -17.33 -23.13 -6.24
CA ARG A 53 -17.80 -24.49 -5.89
C ARG A 53 -17.06 -25.59 -6.65
N MET A 54 -16.61 -25.36 -7.88
CA MET A 54 -15.86 -26.35 -8.64
C MET A 54 -14.49 -26.62 -8.01
N GLN A 55 -13.80 -25.58 -7.52
CA GLN A 55 -12.50 -25.76 -6.88
C GLN A 55 -12.61 -26.58 -5.58
N LEU A 56 -13.69 -26.37 -4.82
CA LEU A 56 -13.97 -27.07 -3.55
C LEU A 56 -14.37 -28.55 -3.73
N ARG A 57 -14.57 -29.05 -4.96
CA ARG A 57 -14.89 -30.48 -5.20
C ARG A 57 -13.76 -31.44 -4.83
N ALA A 58 -12.52 -30.95 -4.74
CA ALA A 58 -11.38 -31.77 -4.34
C ALA A 58 -11.25 -31.93 -2.82
N LEU A 59 -12.08 -31.22 -2.03
CA LEU A 59 -12.04 -31.36 -0.59
C LEU A 59 -12.42 -32.78 -0.16
N PRO A 60 -11.75 -33.35 0.87
CA PRO A 60 -12.14 -34.64 1.43
C PRO A 60 -13.60 -34.66 1.85
N PRO A 61 -14.34 -35.79 1.72
CA PRO A 61 -15.74 -35.88 2.13
C PRO A 61 -15.99 -35.59 3.62
N THR A 62 -14.96 -35.76 4.46
CA THR A 62 -14.98 -35.44 5.90
C THR A 62 -14.84 -33.94 6.18
N HIS A 63 -14.43 -33.14 5.20
CA HIS A 63 -14.20 -31.71 5.36
C HIS A 63 -15.53 -30.96 5.64
N PRO A 64 -15.60 -30.07 6.65
CA PRO A 64 -16.83 -29.36 7.03
C PRO A 64 -17.53 -28.66 5.86
N VAL A 65 -16.78 -27.94 5.03
CA VAL A 65 -17.32 -27.27 3.83
C VAL A 65 -17.85 -28.28 2.80
N ALA A 66 -17.20 -29.44 2.63
CA ALA A 66 -17.65 -30.46 1.68
C ALA A 66 -18.96 -31.13 2.13
N ARG A 67 -19.12 -31.35 3.44
CA ARG A 67 -20.35 -31.90 4.06
C ARG A 67 -21.56 -30.98 3.89
N GLU A 68 -21.37 -29.69 4.13
CA GLU A 68 -22.44 -28.69 3.97
C GLU A 68 -22.82 -28.51 2.49
N LEU A 69 -21.83 -28.57 1.58
CA LEU A 69 -22.07 -28.52 0.15
C LEU A 69 -22.78 -29.77 -0.40
N SER A 70 -22.51 -30.96 0.16
CA SER A 70 -23.16 -32.22 -0.25
C SER A 70 -24.57 -32.38 0.33
N GLY A 71 -24.82 -31.87 1.54
CA GLY A 71 -26.13 -31.89 2.21
C GLY A 71 -27.15 -30.90 1.64
N THR A 72 -26.71 -29.91 0.86
CA THR A 72 -27.61 -28.92 0.23
C THR A 72 -28.27 -29.52 -1.02
N VAL A 73 -29.34 -30.29 -0.81
CA VAL A 73 -30.27 -30.73 -1.87
C VAL A 73 -30.72 -29.51 -2.66
N ARG A 74 -30.67 -29.61 -4.00
CA ARG A 74 -31.13 -28.59 -4.96
C ARG A 74 -32.64 -28.36 -4.78
N TYR A 75 -33.03 -27.53 -3.81
CA TYR A 75 -34.38 -26.98 -3.77
C TYR A 75 -34.45 -25.74 -4.66
N ALA A 76 -35.27 -25.87 -5.69
CA ALA A 76 -35.68 -24.81 -6.59
C ALA A 76 -36.35 -23.68 -5.81
N GLY A 77 -36.00 -22.43 -6.15
CA GLY A 77 -36.58 -21.21 -5.58
C GLY A 77 -35.58 -20.39 -4.77
N ALA A 78 -34.65 -19.72 -5.45
CA ALA A 78 -33.81 -18.70 -4.83
C ALA A 78 -34.25 -17.29 -5.30
N PRO A 79 -34.08 -16.24 -4.47
CA PRO A 79 -34.61 -14.90 -4.73
C PRO A 79 -33.98 -14.28 -5.99
N ARG A 80 -34.74 -13.43 -6.69
CA ARG A 80 -34.33 -12.78 -7.95
C ARG A 80 -33.21 -11.74 -7.78
N THR A 81 -32.77 -11.45 -6.55
CA THR A 81 -31.65 -10.58 -6.24
C THR A 81 -30.61 -11.31 -5.41
N VAL A 82 -29.49 -11.62 -6.06
CA VAL A 82 -28.29 -12.10 -5.39
C VAL A 82 -27.57 -10.89 -4.80
N ILE A 83 -27.69 -10.72 -3.49
CA ILE A 83 -26.86 -9.78 -2.72
C ILE A 83 -25.66 -10.58 -2.21
N VAL A 84 -24.48 -9.97 -2.28
CA VAL A 84 -23.22 -10.52 -1.77
C VAL A 84 -22.69 -9.53 -0.74
N ASP A 85 -22.45 -10.00 0.47
CA ASP A 85 -21.77 -9.23 1.50
C ASP A 85 -20.34 -8.86 1.07
N ARG A 86 -20.13 -7.59 0.76
CA ARG A 86 -18.83 -7.07 0.28
C ARG A 86 -17.77 -6.99 1.37
N VAL A 87 -18.16 -6.84 2.63
CA VAL A 87 -17.22 -6.79 3.76
C VAL A 87 -16.62 -8.18 3.97
N MET A 88 -17.49 -9.20 4.00
CA MET A 88 -17.05 -10.59 4.12
C MET A 88 -16.27 -11.07 2.91
N LEU A 89 -16.63 -10.62 1.70
CA LEU A 89 -15.86 -10.90 0.49
C LEU A 89 -14.45 -10.27 0.54
N GLY A 90 -14.32 -9.04 1.05
CA GLY A 90 -13.04 -8.37 1.25
C GLY A 90 -12.10 -9.17 2.16
N ALA A 91 -12.60 -9.62 3.32
CA ALA A 91 -11.81 -10.44 4.25
C ALA A 91 -11.30 -11.76 3.63
N LEU A 92 -12.06 -12.36 2.71
CA LEU A 92 -11.63 -13.56 1.99
C LEU A 92 -10.58 -13.24 0.90
N LEU A 93 -10.70 -12.08 0.26
CA LEU A 93 -9.74 -11.58 -0.73
C LEU A 93 -8.39 -11.23 -0.09
N ASP A 94 -8.37 -10.67 1.12
CA ASP A 94 -7.13 -10.32 1.82
C ASP A 94 -6.19 -11.52 2.05
N VAL A 95 -6.74 -12.74 2.13
CA VAL A 95 -5.94 -13.96 2.27
C VAL A 95 -5.37 -14.46 0.94
N PHE A 96 -5.93 -13.99 -0.17
CA PHE A 96 -5.51 -14.28 -1.55
C PHE A 96 -4.79 -13.13 -2.23
N ALA A 97 -4.76 -11.95 -1.61
CA ALA A 97 -3.82 -10.92 -1.97
C ALA A 97 -2.42 -11.58 -1.98
N ASP A 98 -1.65 -11.31 -3.03
CA ASP A 98 -0.24 -11.68 -3.10
C ASP A 98 0.44 -11.45 -1.74
N PRO A 99 1.46 -12.25 -1.35
CA PRO A 99 2.15 -12.01 -0.09
C PRO A 99 2.43 -10.51 0.02
N PRO A 100 2.07 -9.88 1.16
CA PRO A 100 2.18 -8.44 1.29
C PRO A 100 3.58 -8.03 0.84
N PRO A 101 3.70 -6.96 0.02
CA PRO A 101 4.94 -6.62 -0.65
C PRO A 101 6.09 -6.68 0.35
N GLY A 102 7.14 -7.40 -0.01
CA GLY A 102 8.27 -7.59 0.90
C GLY A 102 8.86 -6.24 1.30
N PRO A 103 9.60 -6.14 2.43
CA PRO A 103 10.19 -4.87 2.87
C PRO A 103 11.00 -4.16 1.79
N GLY A 104 11.69 -4.91 0.92
CA GLY A 104 12.42 -4.36 -0.23
C GLY A 104 11.52 -3.78 -1.32
N GLU A 105 10.33 -4.34 -1.54
CA GLU A 105 9.36 -3.85 -2.51
C GLU A 105 8.66 -2.60 -2.00
N LEU A 106 8.27 -2.57 -0.72
CA LEU A 106 7.75 -1.37 -0.07
C LEU A 106 8.75 -0.21 -0.13
N ARG A 107 10.03 -0.50 0.16
CA ARG A 107 11.10 0.51 0.06
C ARG A 107 11.27 1.01 -1.37
N ARG A 108 11.27 0.11 -2.36
CA ARG A 108 11.35 0.47 -3.78
C ARG A 108 10.16 1.33 -4.21
N ALA A 109 8.94 0.94 -3.85
CA ALA A 109 7.74 1.72 -4.17
C ALA A 109 7.77 3.11 -3.51
N ALA A 110 8.30 3.22 -2.28
CA ALA A 110 8.52 4.51 -1.63
C ALA A 110 9.55 5.36 -2.38
N HIS A 111 10.67 4.77 -2.83
CA HIS A 111 11.68 5.47 -3.61
C HIS A 111 11.14 5.95 -4.97
N GLU A 112 10.39 5.09 -5.66
CA GLU A 112 9.75 5.41 -6.95
C GLU A 112 8.82 6.62 -6.80
N ARG A 113 7.98 6.65 -5.76
CA ARG A 113 7.12 7.81 -5.46
C ARG A 113 7.92 9.09 -5.24
N LEU A 114 9.04 9.00 -4.52
CA LEU A 114 9.88 10.16 -4.21
C LEU A 114 10.62 10.68 -5.45
N TRP A 115 10.98 9.81 -6.40
CA TRP A 115 11.61 10.21 -7.66
C TRP A 115 10.68 11.00 -8.59
N GLU A 116 9.37 10.80 -8.49
CA GLU A 116 8.36 11.56 -9.24
C GLU A 116 8.15 12.98 -8.69
N THR A 117 8.74 13.30 -7.54
CA THR A 117 8.64 14.65 -6.97
C THR A 117 9.47 15.64 -7.80
N PRO A 118 8.96 16.86 -8.08
CA PRO A 118 9.75 17.90 -8.74
C PRO A 118 11.11 18.09 -8.06
N ALA A 119 12.18 18.13 -8.84
CA ALA A 119 13.55 18.18 -8.34
C ALA A 119 14.47 19.01 -9.24
N LEU A 120 15.52 19.57 -8.65
CA LEU A 120 16.66 20.13 -9.36
C LEU A 120 17.70 19.04 -9.63
N GLY A 121 18.48 19.22 -10.69
CA GLY A 121 19.64 18.39 -11.00
C GLY A 121 20.95 19.02 -10.48
N PRO A 122 22.07 18.28 -10.56
CA PRO A 122 23.37 18.79 -10.11
C PRO A 122 23.85 20.01 -10.90
N ALA A 123 23.44 20.13 -12.17
CA ALA A 123 23.79 21.25 -13.04
C ALA A 123 23.13 22.57 -12.62
N ASP A 124 22.03 22.51 -11.85
CA ASP A 124 21.31 23.67 -11.36
C ASP A 124 21.91 24.20 -10.04
N LEU A 125 22.87 23.48 -9.46
CA LEU A 125 23.42 23.73 -8.12
C LEU A 125 24.87 24.21 -8.17
N GLY A 126 25.27 24.96 -7.14
CA GLY A 126 26.66 25.34 -6.93
C GLY A 126 27.54 24.12 -6.62
N ARG A 127 28.82 24.16 -7.03
CA ARG A 127 29.76 23.03 -6.88
C ARG A 127 29.86 22.49 -5.46
N ASP A 128 29.85 23.35 -4.45
CA ASP A 128 29.99 22.94 -3.05
C ASP A 128 28.77 22.14 -2.55
N ALA A 129 27.56 22.56 -2.94
CA ALA A 129 26.33 21.86 -2.61
C ALA A 129 26.26 20.47 -3.26
N VAL A 130 26.81 20.32 -4.47
CA VAL A 130 26.91 19.03 -5.16
C VAL A 130 27.97 18.13 -4.52
N ARG A 131 29.11 18.70 -4.11
CA ARG A 131 30.23 17.96 -3.52
C ARG A 131 29.88 17.41 -2.15
N ASP A 132 29.24 18.20 -1.29
CA ASP A 132 28.83 17.78 0.04
C ASP A 132 27.41 18.26 0.38
N PRO A 133 26.38 17.54 -0.11
CA PRO A 133 24.99 17.84 0.21
C PRO A 133 24.70 17.77 1.71
N ALA A 134 25.35 16.85 2.43
CA ALA A 134 25.14 16.64 3.85
C ALA A 134 25.64 17.85 4.66
N ALA A 135 26.81 18.39 4.33
CA ALA A 135 27.34 19.60 4.97
C ALA A 135 26.46 20.84 4.68
N THR A 136 25.73 20.85 3.57
CA THR A 136 24.80 21.94 3.21
C THR A 136 23.37 21.71 3.69
N GLY A 137 23.09 20.58 4.35
CA GLY A 137 21.75 20.22 4.83
C GLY A 137 20.77 19.89 3.72
N LEU A 138 21.25 19.47 2.54
CA LEU A 138 20.42 19.08 1.42
C LEU A 138 20.18 17.58 1.38
N ILE A 139 18.93 17.22 1.10
CA ILE A 139 18.52 15.88 0.71
C ILE A 139 18.94 15.68 -0.76
N ARG A 140 19.78 14.66 -0.97
CA ARG A 140 20.15 14.15 -2.28
C ARG A 140 19.57 12.74 -2.44
N LEU A 141 18.69 12.58 -3.42
CA LEU A 141 18.11 11.29 -3.79
C LEU A 141 18.85 10.74 -5.01
N SER A 142 19.66 9.72 -4.80
CA SER A 142 20.34 9.04 -5.90
C SER A 142 19.36 8.19 -6.70
N HIS A 143 19.52 8.19 -8.02
CA HIS A 143 18.68 7.41 -8.94
C HIS A 143 19.56 6.44 -9.73
N PRO A 144 19.19 5.14 -9.86
CA PRO A 144 20.05 4.14 -10.51
C PRO A 144 20.26 4.36 -12.01
N GLY A 145 19.33 5.06 -12.68
CA GLY A 145 19.40 5.36 -14.12
C GLY A 145 19.40 6.84 -14.50
N LEU A 146 19.45 7.76 -13.54
CA LEU A 146 19.37 9.21 -13.77
C LEU A 146 20.38 9.92 -12.86
N ALA A 147 20.71 11.16 -13.19
CA ALA A 147 21.53 11.98 -12.29
C ALA A 147 20.83 12.18 -10.93
N ASP A 148 21.64 12.41 -9.89
CA ASP A 148 21.15 12.72 -8.53
C ASP A 148 20.07 13.81 -8.55
N ARG A 149 19.01 13.60 -7.77
CA ARG A 149 17.86 14.50 -7.67
C ARG A 149 17.89 15.23 -6.33
N TYR A 150 17.59 16.53 -6.38
CA TYR A 150 17.44 17.36 -5.19
C TYR A 150 16.00 17.89 -5.14
N PRO A 151 15.12 17.32 -4.29
CA PRO A 151 13.71 17.73 -4.22
C PRO A 151 13.53 19.25 -4.17
N ARG A 152 12.60 19.77 -4.99
CA ARG A 152 12.48 21.21 -5.30
C ARG A 152 12.08 22.06 -4.09
N PHE A 153 11.34 21.49 -3.15
CA PHE A 153 10.86 22.17 -1.93
C PHE A 153 12.00 22.71 -1.05
N GLN A 154 13.22 22.18 -1.21
CA GLN A 154 14.37 22.60 -0.42
C GLN A 154 14.88 24.00 -0.77
N PHE A 155 14.40 24.58 -1.87
CA PHE A 155 14.92 25.81 -2.44
C PHE A 155 13.84 26.87 -2.55
N ALA A 156 14.23 28.13 -2.42
CA ALA A 156 13.33 29.25 -2.64
C ALA A 156 12.74 29.20 -4.08
N PRO A 157 11.43 29.48 -4.25
CA PRO A 157 10.75 29.40 -5.53
C PRO A 157 11.51 30.12 -6.65
N GLY A 158 11.67 29.47 -7.81
CA GLY A 158 12.36 30.04 -8.96
C GLY A 158 13.89 30.12 -8.83
N THR A 159 14.48 29.71 -7.71
CA THR A 159 15.94 29.76 -7.49
C THR A 159 16.51 28.40 -7.08
N ALA A 160 17.84 28.31 -7.00
CA ALA A 160 18.58 27.20 -6.41
C ALA A 160 19.13 27.53 -5.01
N ARG A 161 18.58 28.57 -4.35
CA ARG A 161 19.00 28.98 -3.00
C ARG A 161 18.29 28.12 -1.94
N PRO A 162 19.02 27.36 -1.09
CA PRO A 162 18.40 26.54 -0.05
C PRO A 162 17.63 27.37 0.98
N LEU A 163 16.52 26.84 1.48
CA LEU A 163 15.75 27.40 2.59
C LEU A 163 16.41 27.03 3.92
N SER A 164 16.65 28.01 4.79
CA SER A 164 17.33 27.81 6.07
C SER A 164 16.61 26.84 6.99
N VAL A 165 15.27 26.92 7.07
CA VAL A 165 14.45 25.99 7.86
C VAL A 165 14.59 24.56 7.36
N VAL A 166 14.63 24.36 6.04
CA VAL A 166 14.80 23.03 5.43
C VAL A 166 16.17 22.46 5.77
N CYS A 167 17.24 23.25 5.61
CA CYS A 167 18.59 22.82 6.00
C CYS A 167 18.68 22.44 7.48
N ARG A 168 18.07 23.23 8.38
CA ARG A 168 18.05 22.96 9.82
C ARG A 168 17.34 21.64 10.13
N VAL A 169 16.13 21.45 9.62
CA VAL A 169 15.33 20.23 9.80
C VAL A 169 16.05 19.01 9.22
N ASN A 170 16.63 19.13 8.03
CA ASN A 170 17.36 18.02 7.41
C ASN A 170 18.58 17.60 8.24
N HIS A 171 19.23 18.54 8.91
CA HIS A 171 20.31 18.23 9.84
C HIS A 171 19.78 17.46 11.07
N THR A 172 18.66 17.90 11.65
CA THR A 172 17.97 17.20 12.74
C THR A 172 17.60 15.77 12.34
N LEU A 173 17.04 15.59 11.14
CA LEU A 173 16.65 14.28 10.60
C LEU A 173 17.84 13.44 10.10
N MET A 174 19.07 13.93 10.24
CA MET A 174 20.28 13.27 9.75
C MET A 174 20.21 12.88 8.26
N ALA A 175 19.69 13.77 7.42
CA ALA A 175 19.51 13.54 5.98
C ALA A 175 20.81 13.13 5.24
N GLY A 176 21.99 13.46 5.79
CA GLY A 176 23.26 12.97 5.26
C GLY A 176 23.49 11.46 5.44
N LYS A 177 22.85 10.84 6.43
CA LYS A 177 22.87 9.40 6.69
C LYS A 177 21.66 8.68 6.08
N ASP A 178 20.48 9.29 6.22
CA ASP A 178 19.23 8.76 5.67
C ASP A 178 18.48 9.84 4.87
N PRO A 179 18.89 10.11 3.61
CA PRO A 179 18.22 11.11 2.78
C PRO A 179 16.81 10.67 2.37
N TRP A 180 16.53 9.36 2.36
CA TRP A 180 15.23 8.81 1.97
C TRP A 180 14.20 8.97 3.08
N GLY A 181 14.57 8.64 4.32
CA GLY A 181 13.71 8.89 5.48
C GLY A 181 13.42 10.38 5.66
N ALA A 182 14.42 11.24 5.48
CA ALA A 182 14.22 12.69 5.53
C ALA A 182 13.27 13.17 4.41
N ALA A 183 13.39 12.64 3.19
CA ALA A 183 12.49 12.99 2.09
C ALA A 183 11.05 12.50 2.33
N ASP A 184 10.88 11.27 2.82
CA ASP A 184 9.55 10.72 3.15
C ASP A 184 8.88 11.52 4.27
N TRP A 185 9.65 12.01 5.25
CA TRP A 185 9.13 12.90 6.29
C TRP A 185 8.56 14.21 5.71
N TRP A 186 9.28 14.85 4.78
CA TRP A 186 8.87 16.11 4.16
C TRP A 186 7.67 15.98 3.23
N LEU A 187 7.62 14.88 2.46
CA LEU A 187 6.68 14.68 1.36
C LEU A 187 5.50 13.77 1.73
N GLY A 188 5.59 13.10 2.88
CA GLY A 188 4.52 12.30 3.48
C GLY A 188 3.64 13.12 4.41
N ARG A 189 2.48 12.57 4.75
CA ARG A 189 1.58 13.15 5.77
C ARG A 189 2.20 12.99 7.16
N ASN A 190 2.43 14.11 7.83
CA ASN A 190 2.93 14.18 9.19
C ASN A 190 1.77 14.39 10.18
N ARG A 191 1.63 13.47 11.14
CA ARG A 191 0.57 13.48 12.15
C ARG A 191 0.66 14.63 13.17
N TRP A 192 1.86 15.12 13.47
CA TRP A 192 2.06 16.23 14.40
C TRP A 192 1.71 17.58 13.77
N LEU A 193 1.91 17.70 12.45
CA LEU A 193 1.63 18.92 11.68
C LEU A 193 0.27 18.87 10.96
N ALA A 194 -0.47 17.76 11.07
CA ALA A 194 -1.74 17.51 10.39
C ALA A 194 -1.72 17.80 8.87
N GLY A 195 -0.59 17.54 8.20
CA GLY A 195 -0.39 17.90 6.78
C GLY A 195 0.91 17.35 6.20
N ILE A 196 1.25 17.74 4.97
CA ILE A 196 2.53 17.41 4.33
C ILE A 196 3.52 18.53 4.66
N PRO A 197 4.64 18.27 5.38
CA PRO A 197 5.51 19.35 5.86
C PRO A 197 6.04 20.27 4.75
N ALA A 198 6.33 19.74 3.56
CA ALA A 198 6.82 20.54 2.44
C ALA A 198 5.76 21.53 1.91
N GLU A 199 4.47 21.20 2.04
CA GLU A 199 3.36 22.08 1.66
C GLU A 199 3.08 23.16 2.72
N LEU A 200 3.58 22.96 3.95
CA LEU A 200 3.41 23.89 5.06
C LEU A 200 4.52 24.95 5.13
N LEU A 201 5.56 24.85 4.28
CA LEU A 201 6.63 25.83 4.20
C LEU A 201 6.08 27.23 3.90
N GLY A 202 6.31 28.17 4.82
CA GLY A 202 5.81 29.55 4.75
C GLY A 202 4.33 29.71 5.11
N ALA A 203 3.59 28.62 5.34
CA ALA A 203 2.21 28.64 5.85
C ALA A 203 2.15 28.49 7.37
N VAL A 204 3.12 27.80 7.97
CA VAL A 204 3.30 27.67 9.42
C VAL A 204 4.63 28.27 9.87
N PRO A 205 4.78 28.64 11.14
CA PRO A 205 6.06 29.06 11.70
C PRO A 205 7.17 28.00 11.49
N ASP A 206 8.37 28.45 11.11
CA ASP A 206 9.54 27.57 10.91
C ASP A 206 9.89 26.75 12.16
N GLU A 207 9.64 27.29 13.35
CA GLU A 207 9.90 26.60 14.61
C GLU A 207 8.94 25.42 14.84
N ASP A 208 7.70 25.46 14.31
CA ASP A 208 6.76 24.34 14.42
C ASP A 208 7.24 23.15 13.57
N LEU A 209 7.78 23.44 12.38
CA LEU A 209 8.42 22.43 11.52
C LEU A 209 9.67 21.83 12.19
N ALA A 210 10.50 22.69 12.80
CA ALA A 210 11.70 22.26 13.51
C ALA A 210 11.37 21.40 14.74
N GLN A 211 10.35 21.78 15.51
CA GLN A 211 9.91 21.01 16.67
C GLN A 211 9.34 19.65 16.26
N ALA A 212 8.50 19.60 15.21
CA ALA A 212 7.97 18.33 14.71
C ALA A 212 9.07 17.35 14.26
N ALA A 213 10.19 17.86 13.72
CA ALA A 213 11.36 17.04 13.39
C ALA A 213 12.11 16.57 14.65
N LEU A 214 12.25 17.42 15.66
CA LEU A 214 12.85 17.06 16.95
C LEU A 214 12.06 15.97 17.67
N GLU A 215 10.72 16.06 17.69
CA GLU A 215 9.86 15.04 18.31
C GLU A 215 10.03 13.65 17.67
N LEU A 216 10.32 13.58 16.37
CA LEU A 216 10.59 12.30 15.70
C LEU A 216 11.91 11.68 16.15
N VAL A 217 12.94 12.50 16.39
CA VAL A 217 14.28 12.04 16.77
C VAL A 217 14.40 11.82 18.29
N GLY A 218 13.65 12.60 19.08
CA GLY A 218 13.62 12.56 20.54
C GLY A 218 12.52 11.68 21.14
N GLY A 219 11.67 11.05 20.31
CA GLY A 219 10.66 10.11 20.77
C GLY A 219 11.26 8.89 21.48
N PRO A 220 10.62 8.39 22.56
CA PRO A 220 11.13 7.30 23.39
C PRO A 220 11.25 5.95 22.67
#